data_AF-A0A0G4PX35-F1
#
_entry.id   AF-A0A0G4PX35-F1
#
_cell.length_a   1.000
_cell.length_b   1.000
_cell.length_c   1.000
_cell.angle_alpha   90.00
_cell.angle_beta   90.00
_cell.angle_gamma   90.00
#
_symmetry.space_group_name_H-M   'P 1'
#
loop_
_entity.id
_entity.type
_entity.pdbx_description
1 polymer ?
#
loop_
_entity_poly.entity_id
_entity_poly.type
_entity_poly.pdbx_seq_one_letter_code
_entity_poly.pdbx_strand_id
1 'polypeptide(L)'
;MDVLGREIRQYERTKREEHLEESIRVSRWAVQATSHGHSTHTIQLNNLVRVFLYRYNCINKTEDLEEAIQLIRQALETSPNDYAFRGSWILNLSIILQHLYKRTEKMEHLEEAI
;
A
#
# COMPACT_ATOMS: atom_id res chain seq x y z
N MET A 1 -9.08 -18.88 0.57
CA MET A 1 -8.00 -18.53 1.51
C MET A 1 -7.08 -17.58 0.78
N ASP A 2 -7.11 -16.31 1.15
CA ASP A 2 -6.25 -15.29 0.56
C ASP A 2 -4.79 -15.56 0.95
N VAL A 3 -3.92 -15.76 -0.04
CA VAL A 3 -2.49 -16.10 0.14
C VAL A 3 -1.79 -15.02 0.96
N LEU A 4 -2.21 -13.77 0.80
CA LEU A 4 -1.84 -12.61 1.60
C LEU A 4 -1.96 -12.84 3.11
N GLY A 5 -3.11 -13.36 3.53
CA GLY A 5 -3.36 -13.63 4.95
C GLY A 5 -2.51 -14.78 5.50
N ARG A 6 -2.06 -15.72 4.65
CA ARG A 6 -1.19 -16.83 5.09
C ARG A 6 0.19 -16.31 5.46
N GLU A 7 0.83 -15.55 4.56
CA GLU A 7 2.20 -15.10 4.78
C GLU A 7 2.29 -14.10 5.93
N ILE A 8 1.32 -13.20 6.06
CA ILE A 8 1.24 -12.30 7.23
C ILE A 8 1.17 -13.10 8.55
N ARG A 9 0.34 -14.14 8.63
CA ARG A 9 0.28 -15.01 9.83
C ARG A 9 1.59 -15.76 10.08
N GLN A 10 2.29 -16.18 9.04
CA GLN A 10 3.59 -16.84 9.20
C GLN A 10 4.66 -15.87 9.68
N TYR A 11 4.66 -14.63 9.19
CA TYR A 11 5.49 -13.56 9.74
C TYR A 11 5.18 -13.34 11.23
N GLU A 12 3.91 -13.24 11.62
CA GLU A 12 3.55 -13.02 13.02
C GLU A 12 4.10 -14.10 13.95
N ARG A 13 4.12 -15.36 13.47
CA ARG A 13 4.61 -16.52 14.20
C ARG A 13 6.14 -16.65 14.22
N THR A 14 6.81 -16.32 13.11
CA THR A 14 8.24 -16.63 12.91
C THR A 14 9.16 -15.42 12.93
N LYS A 15 8.60 -14.22 12.73
CA LYS A 15 9.30 -12.95 12.53
C LYS A 15 10.32 -12.95 11.39
N ARG A 16 10.17 -13.87 10.43
CA ARG A 16 11.03 -13.93 9.23
C ARG A 16 10.51 -12.98 8.15
N GLU A 17 11.33 -12.01 7.78
CA GLU A 17 11.01 -11.00 6.76
C GLU A 17 10.66 -11.60 5.40
N GLU A 18 11.18 -12.78 5.07
CA GLU A 18 10.87 -13.56 3.86
C GLU A 18 9.35 -13.70 3.63
N HIS A 19 8.55 -13.87 4.69
CA HIS A 19 7.10 -13.94 4.57
C HIS A 19 6.47 -12.60 4.15
N LEU A 20 7.03 -11.48 4.60
CA LEU A 20 6.57 -10.16 4.17
C LEU A 20 6.96 -9.87 2.71
N GLU A 21 8.15 -10.29 2.30
CA GLU A 21 8.60 -10.21 0.91
C GLU A 21 7.75 -11.06 -0.03
N GLU A 22 7.41 -12.28 0.40
CA GLU A 22 6.50 -13.16 -0.33
C GLU A 22 5.12 -12.52 -0.50
N SER A 23 4.58 -11.95 0.57
CA SER A 23 3.29 -11.24 0.54
C SER A 23 3.27 -10.12 -0.49
N ILE A 24 4.34 -9.31 -0.55
CA ILE A 24 4.50 -8.25 -1.56
C ILE A 24 4.58 -8.83 -2.96
N ARG A 25 5.38 -9.89 -3.15
CA ARG A 25 5.53 -10.54 -4.46
C ARG A 25 4.21 -11.06 -5.00
N VAL A 26 3.44 -11.76 -4.17
CA VAL A 26 2.13 -12.30 -4.54
C VAL A 26 1.14 -11.17 -4.84
N SER A 27 1.10 -10.11 -4.03
CA SER A 27 0.25 -8.95 -4.31
C SER A 27 0.61 -8.23 -5.60
N ARG A 28 1.91 -8.03 -5.89
CA ARG A 28 2.35 -7.43 -7.15
C ARG A 28 1.93 -8.27 -8.36
N TRP A 29 2.07 -9.59 -8.26
CA TRP A 29 1.60 -10.51 -9.30
C TRP A 29 0.07 -10.41 -9.50
N ALA A 30 -0.72 -10.34 -8.42
CA ALA A 30 -2.16 -10.21 -8.50
C ALA A 30 -2.61 -8.90 -9.18
N VAL A 31 -1.91 -7.79 -8.92
CA VAL A 31 -2.12 -6.52 -9.62
C VAL A 31 -1.85 -6.69 -11.12
N GLN A 32 -0.69 -7.25 -11.49
CA GLN A 32 -0.30 -7.45 -12.88
C GLN A 32 -1.22 -8.41 -13.65
N ALA A 33 -1.75 -9.43 -12.97
CA ALA A 33 -2.64 -10.43 -13.56
C ALA A 33 -4.07 -9.90 -13.78
N THR A 34 -4.42 -8.74 -13.22
CA THR A 34 -5.76 -8.16 -13.35
C THR A 34 -5.77 -7.09 -14.45
N SER A 35 -6.68 -7.21 -15.42
CA SER A 35 -6.83 -6.22 -16.50
C SER A 35 -7.15 -4.82 -15.96
N HIS A 36 -6.47 -3.80 -16.49
CA HIS A 36 -6.73 -2.40 -16.16
C HIS A 36 -8.18 -2.01 -16.54
N GLY A 37 -8.87 -1.27 -15.67
CA GLY A 37 -10.22 -0.75 -15.93
C GLY A 37 -11.38 -1.43 -15.18
N HIS A 38 -11.12 -2.50 -14.41
CA HIS A 38 -12.14 -3.16 -13.58
C HIS A 38 -11.97 -2.84 -12.09
N SER A 39 -13.09 -2.80 -11.36
CA SER A 39 -13.14 -2.67 -9.89
C SER A 39 -12.23 -3.65 -9.16
N THR A 40 -11.99 -4.82 -9.75
CA THR A 40 -11.05 -5.84 -9.27
C THR A 40 -9.59 -5.36 -9.25
N HIS A 41 -9.14 -4.60 -10.25
CA HIS A 41 -7.76 -4.09 -10.30
C HIS A 41 -7.48 -3.15 -9.13
N THR A 42 -8.43 -2.25 -8.83
CA THR A 42 -8.30 -1.32 -7.71
C THR A 42 -8.35 -2.03 -6.35
N ILE A 43 -9.10 -3.13 -6.22
CA ILE A 43 -9.06 -3.98 -5.02
C ILE A 43 -7.66 -4.58 -4.84
N GLN A 44 -7.02 -5.05 -5.91
CA GLN A 44 -5.66 -5.61 -5.82
C GLN A 44 -4.62 -4.54 -5.49
N LEU A 45 -4.74 -3.33 -6.05
CA LEU A 45 -3.91 -2.20 -5.66
C LEU A 45 -4.05 -1.90 -4.16
N ASN A 46 -5.28 -1.87 -3.64
CA ASN A 46 -5.53 -1.62 -2.21
C ASN A 46 -4.92 -2.70 -1.32
N ASN A 47 -5.01 -3.96 -1.74
CA ASN A 47 -4.36 -5.05 -1.02
C ASN A 47 -2.84 -4.88 -1.00
N LEU A 48 -2.22 -4.54 -2.14
CA LEU A 48 -0.78 -4.31 -2.20
C LEU A 48 -0.33 -3.16 -1.29
N VAL A 49 -1.06 -2.04 -1.29
CA VAL A 49 -0.78 -0.90 -0.39
C VAL A 49 -0.88 -1.32 1.09
N ARG A 50 -1.90 -2.11 1.46
CA ARG A 50 -2.02 -2.64 2.83
C ARG A 50 -0.84 -3.52 3.23
N VAL A 51 -0.26 -4.30 2.30
CA VAL A 51 0.94 -5.11 2.59
C VAL A 51 2.14 -4.22 2.86
N PHE A 52 2.36 -3.18 2.05
CA PHE A 52 3.45 -2.23 2.29
C PHE A 52 3.32 -1.54 3.65
N LEU A 53 2.12 -1.05 3.98
CA LEU A 53 1.86 -0.45 5.29
C LEU A 53 2.08 -1.43 6.45
N TYR A 54 1.67 -2.68 6.27
CA TYR A 54 1.89 -3.71 7.28
C TYR A 54 3.40 -3.99 7.48
N ARG A 55 4.17 -4.14 6.40
CA ARG A 55 5.62 -4.34 6.49
C ARG A 55 6.31 -3.13 7.13
N TYR A 56 5.92 -1.91 6.76
CA TYR A 56 6.39 -0.69 7.41
C TYR A 56 6.15 -0.74 8.93
N ASN A 57 4.93 -1.06 9.36
CA ASN A 57 4.60 -1.13 10.80
C ASN A 57 5.40 -2.22 11.54
N CYS A 58 5.79 -3.27 10.83
CA CYS A 58 6.52 -4.40 11.40
C CYS A 58 8.03 -4.16 11.52
N ILE A 59 8.65 -3.53 10.52
CA ILE A 59 10.12 -3.41 10.42
C ILE A 59 10.62 -1.99 10.12
N ASN A 60 9.76 -0.98 10.13
CA ASN A 60 10.07 0.45 9.95
C ASN A 60 10.79 0.82 8.65
N LYS A 61 10.63 0.01 7.59
CA LYS A 61 11.24 0.22 6.27
C LYS A 61 10.55 1.35 5.50
N THR A 62 11.14 2.55 5.53
CA THR A 62 10.53 3.77 4.97
C THR A 62 10.23 3.67 3.48
N GLU A 63 11.03 2.91 2.73
CA GLU A 63 10.82 2.67 1.30
C GLU A 63 9.44 2.05 1.00
N ASP A 64 8.85 1.34 1.97
CA ASP A 64 7.49 0.80 1.83
C ASP A 64 6.42 1.90 1.80
N LEU A 65 6.64 3.01 2.52
CA LEU A 65 5.73 4.15 2.47
C LEU A 65 5.80 4.87 1.12
N GLU A 66 6.98 4.97 0.55
CA GLU A 66 7.18 5.57 -0.78
C GLU A 66 6.50 4.74 -1.87
N GLU A 67 6.68 3.42 -1.85
CA GLU A 67 5.98 2.50 -2.76
C GLU A 67 4.45 2.56 -2.58
N ALA A 68 3.98 2.62 -1.33
CA ALA A 68 2.56 2.77 -1.04
C ALA A 68 2.00 4.08 -1.64
N ILE A 69 2.71 5.20 -1.49
CA ILE A 69 2.30 6.49 -2.08
C ILE A 69 2.17 6.39 -3.60
N GLN A 70 3.16 5.82 -4.29
CA GLN A 70 3.12 5.71 -5.75
C GLN A 70 1.91 4.91 -6.23
N LEU A 71 1.59 3.80 -5.56
CA LEU A 71 0.42 2.98 -5.88
C LEU A 71 -0.90 3.72 -5.61
N ILE A 72 -0.98 4.47 -4.51
CA ILE A 72 -2.17 5.28 -4.19
C ILE A 72 -2.38 6.36 -5.27
N ARG A 73 -1.31 7.05 -5.69
CA ARG A 73 -1.38 8.05 -6.76
C ARG A 73 -1.86 7.44 -8.07
N GLN A 74 -1.28 6.31 -8.48
CA GLN A 74 -1.72 5.58 -9.67
C GLN A 74 -3.21 5.17 -9.57
N ALA A 75 -3.66 4.72 -8.39
CA ALA A 75 -5.06 4.38 -8.18
C ALA A 75 -5.98 5.61 -8.30
N LEU A 76 -5.57 6.77 -7.78
CA LEU A 76 -6.33 8.02 -7.84
C LEU A 76 -6.39 8.62 -9.25
N GLU A 77 -5.34 8.46 -10.05
CA GLU A 77 -5.29 8.90 -11.46
C GLU A 77 -6.17 8.03 -12.36
N THR A 78 -6.25 6.73 -12.09
CA THR A 78 -6.95 5.77 -12.95
C THR A 78 -8.40 5.50 -12.54
N SER A 79 -8.81 5.89 -11.33
CA SER A 79 -10.16 5.64 -10.81
C SER A 79 -11.13 6.78 -11.16
N PRO A 80 -12.38 6.46 -11.58
CA PRO A 80 -13.46 7.44 -11.69
C PRO A 80 -13.68 8.20 -10.38
N ASN A 81 -14.12 9.46 -10.45
CA ASN A 81 -14.33 10.30 -9.27
C ASN A 81 -15.36 9.72 -8.28
N ASP A 82 -16.35 8.97 -8.77
CA ASP A 82 -17.41 8.36 -7.94
C ASP A 82 -17.03 6.96 -7.40
N TYR A 83 -15.75 6.60 -7.45
CA TYR A 83 -15.30 5.29 -6.97
C TYR A 83 -15.36 5.20 -5.44
N ALA A 84 -16.06 4.18 -4.94
CA ALA A 84 -16.36 4.00 -3.50
C ALA A 84 -15.13 4.01 -2.58
N PHE A 85 -13.94 3.64 -3.08
CA PHE A 85 -12.72 3.61 -2.26
C PHE A 85 -11.84 4.85 -2.40
N ARG A 86 -12.19 5.83 -3.25
CA ARG A 86 -11.39 7.06 -3.45
C ARG A 86 -11.11 7.80 -2.15
N GLY A 87 -12.10 7.91 -1.26
CA GLY A 87 -11.93 8.52 0.06
C GLY A 87 -10.90 7.78 0.94
N SER A 88 -10.90 6.44 0.93
CA SER A 88 -9.94 5.65 1.68
C SER A 88 -8.50 5.80 1.15
N TRP A 89 -8.36 5.96 -0.16
CA TRP A 89 -7.08 6.22 -0.80
C TRP A 89 -6.50 7.58 -0.39
N ILE A 90 -7.31 8.63 -0.44
CA ILE A 90 -6.90 9.99 -0.02
C ILE A 90 -6.52 9.99 1.47
N LEU A 91 -7.32 9.37 2.33
CA LEU A 91 -7.02 9.29 3.76
C LEU A 91 -5.68 8.59 4.02
N ASN A 92 -5.44 7.45 3.37
CA ASN A 92 -4.18 6.73 3.50
C ASN A 92 -3.01 7.57 2.98
N LEU A 93 -3.16 8.26 1.85
CA LEU A 93 -2.13 9.15 1.30
C LEU A 93 -1.75 10.23 2.32
N SER A 94 -2.73 10.97 2.85
CA SER A 94 -2.49 12.02 3.86
C SER A 94 -1.81 11.49 5.11
N ILE A 95 -2.20 10.30 5.61
CA ILE A 95 -1.58 9.70 6.81
C ILE A 95 -0.11 9.35 6.54
N ILE A 96 0.18 8.73 5.40
CA ILE A 96 1.54 8.31 5.04
C ILE A 96 2.44 9.54 4.84
N LEU A 97 1.94 10.55 4.13
CA LEU A 97 2.68 11.79 3.88
C LEU A 97 2.99 12.53 5.19
N GLN A 98 2.04 12.61 6.13
CA GLN A 98 2.31 13.17 7.46
C GLN A 98 3.37 12.37 8.23
N HIS A 99 3.39 11.04 8.09
CA HIS A 99 4.44 10.20 8.69
C HIS A 99 5.81 10.46 8.07
N LEU A 100 5.90 10.58 6.75
CA LEU A 100 7.14 10.91 6.05
C LEU A 100 7.64 12.30 6.44
N TYR A 101 6.77 13.31 6.52
CA TYR A 101 7.14 14.63 7.03
C TYR A 101 7.75 14.55 8.43
N LYS A 102 7.11 13.85 9.37
CA LYS A 102 7.64 13.68 10.74
C LYS A 102 9.00 13.00 10.79
N ARG A 103 9.34 12.16 9.81
CA ARG A 103 10.62 11.44 9.75
C ARG A 103 11.71 12.17 8.99
N THR A 104 11.35 12.99 8.00
CA THR A 104 12.29 13.58 7.04
C THR A 104 12.38 15.09 7.11
N GLU A 105 11.41 15.75 7.76
CA GLU A 105 11.24 17.21 7.83
C GLU A 105 11.11 17.89 6.45
N LYS A 106 10.83 17.13 5.40
CA LYS A 106 10.63 17.67 4.05
C LYS A 106 9.22 18.23 3.91
N MET A 107 9.12 19.54 3.70
CA MET A 107 7.82 20.22 3.58
C MET A 107 6.97 19.74 2.40
N GLU A 108 7.59 19.24 1.33
CA GLU A 108 6.88 18.67 0.18
C GLU A 108 5.86 17.60 0.59
N HIS A 109 6.17 16.79 1.61
CA HIS A 109 5.24 15.78 2.13
C HIS A 109 4.10 16.38 2.94
N LEU A 110 4.34 17.46 3.69
CA LEU A 110 3.29 18.10 4.47
C LEU A 110 2.33 18.90 3.57
N GLU A 111 2.86 19.58 2.56
CA GLU A 111 2.09 20.37 1.60
C GLU A 111 1.10 19.50 0.81
N GLU A 112 1.51 18.29 0.42
CA GLU A 112 0.62 17.35 -0.30
C GLU A 112 -0.41 16.67 0.62
N ALA A 113 -0.19 16.64 1.94
CA ALA A 113 -1.07 15.95 2.87
C ALA A 113 -2.38 16.73 3.20
N ILE A 114 -2.43 18.02 2.88
CA ILE A 114 -3.47 19.01 3.25
C ILE A 114 -4.35 19.34 2.05
#